data_AF-A0A9D1HIS1-F1
#
_entry.id   AF-A0A9D1HIS1-F1
#
_cell.length_a   1.000
_cell.length_b   1.000
_cell.length_c   1.000
_cell.angle_alpha   90.00
_cell.angle_beta   90.00
_cell.angle_gamma   90.00
#
_symmetry.space_group_name_H-M   'P 1'
#
loop_
_entity.id
_entity.type
_entity.pdbx_description
1 polymer ?
#
loop_
_entity_poly.entity_id
_entity_poly.type
_entity_poly.pdbx_seq_one_letter_code
_entity_poly.pdbx_strand_id
1 'polypeptide(L)'
;MTIYLVSVVYWFLMIVEVAVTVYIFVSWLPLSPTLRKLMNYIMDPLLEPIRRLLRKSVVYIQGIDLSPIILYLLILYVRQLCLALR
;
A
#
# COMPACT_ATOMS: atom_id res chain seq x y z
N MET A 1 -7.58 15.26 22.58
CA MET A 1 -7.91 15.62 21.18
C MET A 1 -6.96 14.94 20.20
N THR A 2 -5.64 15.00 20.42
CA THR A 2 -4.60 14.30 19.63
C THR A 2 -4.78 12.77 19.56
N ILE A 3 -5.12 12.12 20.67
CA ILE A 3 -5.35 10.66 20.73
C ILE A 3 -6.47 10.20 19.78
N TYR A 4 -7.54 10.98 19.62
CA TYR A 4 -8.63 10.66 18.69
C TYR A 4 -8.19 10.80 17.23
N LEU A 5 -7.41 11.83 16.92
CA LEU A 5 -6.81 12.02 15.59
C LEU A 5 -5.90 10.86 15.21
N VAL A 6 -5.01 10.45 16.12
CA VAL A 6 -4.12 9.30 15.92
C VAL A 6 -4.91 8.01 15.72
N SER A 7 -6.01 7.83 16.47
CA SER A 7 -6.88 6.66 16.34
C SER A 7 -7.59 6.60 14.98
N VAL A 8 -8.08 7.72 14.45
CA VAL A 8 -8.71 7.78 13.12
C VAL A 8 -7.70 7.44 12.02
N VAL A 9 -6.50 8.01 12.10
CA VAL A 9 -5.41 7.71 11.15
C VAL A 9 -5.01 6.23 11.22
N TYR A 10 -4.90 5.67 12.42
CA TYR A 10 -4.62 4.25 12.62
C TYR A 10 -5.65 3.35 11.94
N TRP A 11 -6.94 3.59 12.17
CA TRP A 11 -8.02 2.81 11.54
C TRP A 11 -8.03 2.95 10.01
N PHE A 12 -7.79 4.17 9.49
CA PHE A 12 -7.66 4.39 8.06
C PHE A 12 -6.50 3.59 7.46
N LEU A 13 -5.31 3.67 8.07
CA LEU A 13 -4.13 2.92 7.62
C LEU A 13 -4.35 1.41 7.67
N MET A 14 -5.07 0.91 8.68
CA MET A 14 -5.42 -0.52 8.77
C MET A 14 -6.27 -0.97 7.57
N ILE A 15 -7.26 -0.16 7.14
CA ILE A 15 -8.08 -0.47 5.97
C ILE A 15 -7.22 -0.51 4.70
N VAL A 16 -6.33 0.48 4.53
CA VAL A 16 -5.43 0.53 3.36
C VAL A 16 -4.47 -0.65 3.36
N GLU A 17 -3.92 -1.04 4.50
CA GLU A 17 -3.05 -2.21 4.62
C GLU A 17 -3.75 -3.50 4.21
N VAL A 18 -4.99 -3.72 4.66
CA VAL A 18 -5.79 -4.88 4.26
C VAL A 18 -6.04 -4.84 2.74
N ALA A 19 -6.37 -3.68 2.17
CA ALA A 19 -6.58 -3.54 0.74
C ALA A 19 -5.32 -3.86 -0.08
N VAL A 20 -4.15 -3.37 0.35
CA VAL A 20 -2.86 -3.67 -0.29
C VAL A 20 -2.50 -5.14 -0.15
N THR A 21 -2.77 -5.74 1.00
CA THR A 21 -2.55 -7.17 1.25
C THR A 21 -3.39 -8.02 0.30
N VAL A 22 -4.69 -7.73 0.20
CA VAL A 22 -5.59 -8.38 -0.76
C VAL A 22 -5.09 -8.19 -2.19
N TYR A 23 -4.67 -6.98 -2.55
CA TYR A 23 -4.10 -6.71 -3.87
C TYR A 23 -2.87 -7.57 -4.17
N ILE A 24 -1.94 -7.72 -3.22
CA ILE A 24 -0.75 -8.56 -3.38
C ILE A 24 -1.15 -10.01 -3.63
N PHE A 25 -2.00 -10.60 -2.77
CA PHE A 25 -2.46 -11.98 -2.95
C PHE A 25 -3.16 -12.17 -4.29
N VAL A 26 -4.07 -11.27 -4.63
CA VAL A 26 -4.84 -11.35 -5.87
C VAL A 26 -3.95 -11.13 -7.10
N SER A 27 -2.89 -10.33 -7.00
CA SER A 27 -1.93 -10.13 -8.09
C SER A 27 -1.17 -11.42 -8.46
N TRP A 28 -1.06 -12.36 -7.52
CA TRP A 28 -0.45 -13.68 -7.72
C TRP A 28 -1.44 -14.72 -8.26
N LEU A 29 -2.75 -14.49 -8.11
CA LEU A 29 -3.77 -15.34 -8.71
C LEU A 29 -3.95 -15.02 -10.21
N PRO A 30 -4.10 -16.04 -11.07
CA PRO A 30 -4.42 -15.85 -12.48
C PRO A 30 -5.89 -15.44 -12.65
N LEU A 31 -6.21 -14.19 -12.33
CA LEU A 31 -7.54 -13.61 -12.53
C LEU A 31 -7.78 -13.18 -13.97
N SER A 32 -9.05 -13.01 -14.32
CA SER A 32 -9.45 -12.43 -15.60
C SER A 32 -8.83 -11.02 -15.80
N PRO A 33 -8.45 -10.67 -17.04
CA PRO A 33 -7.79 -9.40 -17.32
C PRO A 33 -8.65 -8.18 -16.93
N THR A 34 -9.97 -8.31 -16.99
CA THR A 34 -10.92 -7.26 -16.59
C THR A 34 -10.89 -6.99 -15.08
N LEU A 35 -10.89 -8.04 -14.25
CA LEU A 35 -10.80 -7.90 -12.80
C LEU A 35 -9.44 -7.32 -12.40
N ARG A 36 -8.35 -7.78 -13.03
CA ARG A 36 -7.01 -7.24 -12.79
C ARG A 36 -6.91 -5.75 -13.12
N LYS A 37 -7.52 -5.32 -14.23
CA LYS A 37 -7.57 -3.91 -14.64
C LYS A 37 -8.37 -3.05 -13.65
N LEU A 38 -9.50 -3.56 -13.17
CA LEU A 38 -10.32 -2.87 -12.16
C LEU A 38 -9.55 -2.70 -10.85
N MET A 39 -8.87 -3.75 -10.38
CA MET A 39 -8.06 -3.67 -9.16
C MET A 39 -6.88 -2.72 -9.29
N ASN A 40 -6.18 -2.76 -10.42
CA ASN A 40 -5.13 -1.79 -10.71
C ASN A 40 -5.69 -0.38 -10.70
N TYR A 41 -6.83 -0.12 -11.34
CA TYR A 41 -7.45 1.21 -11.35
C TYR A 41 -7.76 1.74 -9.93
N ILE A 42 -8.20 0.87 -9.02
CA ILE A 42 -8.48 1.26 -7.62
C ILE A 42 -7.17 1.46 -6.82
N MET A 43 -6.16 0.62 -7.03
CA MET A 43 -4.90 0.69 -6.27
C MET A 43 -3.85 1.64 -6.86
N ASP A 44 -3.91 1.96 -8.14
CA ASP A 44 -3.01 2.88 -8.83
C ASP A 44 -2.88 4.26 -8.14
N PRO A 45 -3.94 4.94 -7.67
CA PRO A 45 -3.77 6.20 -6.94
C PRO A 45 -2.92 6.07 -5.67
N LEU A 46 -2.88 4.89 -5.04
CA LEU A 46 -2.05 4.61 -3.86
C LEU A 46 -0.64 4.14 -4.25
N LEU A 47 -0.53 3.34 -5.32
CA LEU A 47 0.72 2.74 -5.77
C LEU A 47 1.55 3.69 -6.63
N GLU A 48 0.94 4.59 -7.39
CA GLU A 48 1.62 5.53 -8.28
C GLU A 48 2.56 6.50 -7.55
N PRO A 49 2.19 7.16 -6.43
CA PRO A 49 3.14 7.99 -5.69
C PRO A 49 4.32 7.16 -5.17
N ILE A 50 4.06 5.94 -4.66
CA ILE A 50 5.11 5.02 -4.21
C ILE A 50 6.01 4.61 -5.39
N ARG A 51 5.44 4.26 -6.55
CA ARG A 51 6.16 3.95 -7.80
C ARG A 51 7.05 5.11 -8.22
N ARG A 52 6.56 6.35 -8.15
CA ARG A 52 7.34 7.56 -8.48
C ARG A 52 8.51 7.77 -7.52
N LEU A 53 8.32 7.51 -6.23
CA LEU A 53 9.40 7.54 -5.24
C LEU A 53 10.42 6.44 -5.51
N LEU A 54 9.96 5.23 -5.85
CA LEU A 54 10.83 4.09 -6.10
C LEU A 54 11.64 4.20 -7.38
N ARG A 55 11.06 4.75 -8.46
CA ARG A 55 11.79 5.06 -9.69
C ARG A 55 12.96 6.02 -9.48
N LYS A 56 12.89 6.85 -8.44
CA LYS A 56 13.98 7.76 -8.04
C LYS A 56 14.97 7.12 -7.06
N SER A 57 14.70 5.89 -6.60
CA SER A 57 15.52 5.17 -5.62
C SER A 57 16.39 4.11 -6.29
N VAL A 58 17.44 3.68 -5.59
CA VAL A 58 18.33 2.58 -5.99
C VAL A 58 17.60 1.21 -6.02
N VAL A 59 16.38 1.14 -5.47
CA VAL A 59 15.57 -0.08 -5.34
C VAL A 59 14.74 -0.37 -6.61
N TYR A 60 14.86 0.45 -7.67
CA TYR A 60 14.16 0.20 -8.92
C TYR A 60 14.78 -0.99 -9.68
N ILE A 61 14.13 -2.15 -9.57
CA ILE A 61 14.44 -3.35 -10.36
C ILE A 61 13.58 -3.35 -11.61
N GLN A 62 14.20 -3.28 -12.79
CA GLN A 62 13.47 -3.37 -14.06
C GLN A 62 12.78 -4.73 -14.17
N GLY A 63 11.45 -4.72 -14.29
CA GLY A 63 10.64 -5.93 -14.48
C GLY A 63 9.91 -6.47 -13.25
N ILE A 64 10.24 -6.00 -12.03
CA ILE A 64 9.54 -6.39 -10.80
C ILE A 64 8.96 -5.15 -10.13
N ASP A 65 7.62 -5.06 -10.10
CA ASP A 65 6.93 -4.02 -9.35
C ASP A 65 6.93 -4.35 -7.85
N LEU A 66 7.99 -3.93 -7.15
CA LEU A 66 8.10 -4.01 -5.68
C LEU A 66 7.21 -2.97 -4.95
N SER A 67 6.58 -2.07 -5.69
CA SER A 67 5.76 -0.98 -5.18
C SER A 67 4.67 -1.40 -4.19
N PRO A 68 3.91 -2.50 -4.41
CA PRO A 68 2.90 -2.96 -3.46
C PRO A 68 3.51 -3.41 -2.13
N ILE A 69 4.64 -4.10 -2.19
CA ILE A 69 5.37 -4.59 -1.00
C ILE A 69 5.91 -3.39 -0.21
N ILE A 70 6.47 -2.40 -0.90
CA ILE A 70 7.05 -1.22 -0.26
C ILE A 70 5.95 -0.34 0.34
N LEU A 71 4.81 -0.20 -0.34
CA LEU A 71 3.64 0.47 0.22
C LEU A 71 3.17 -0.26 1.49
N TYR A 72 3.11 -1.59 1.47
CA TYR A 72 2.74 -2.40 2.64
C TYR A 72 3.71 -2.22 3.82
N LEU A 73 5.02 -2.14 3.57
CA LEU A 73 6.01 -1.86 4.61
C LEU A 73 5.88 -0.45 5.19
N LEU A 74 5.60 0.55 4.33
CA LEU A 74 5.45 1.95 4.73
C LEU A 74 4.19 2.14 5.59
N ILE A 75 3.03 1.74 5.08
CA ILE A 75 2.07 0.89 5.78
C ILE A 75 2.27 0.64 7.28
N LEU A 76 2.85 -0.54 7.51
CA LEU A 76 3.18 -1.09 8.81
C LEU A 76 4.00 -0.12 9.66
N TYR A 77 5.02 0.53 9.08
CA TYR A 77 5.88 1.44 9.83
C TYR A 77 5.10 2.64 10.39
N VAL A 78 4.31 3.30 9.56
CA VAL A 78 3.48 4.45 9.98
C VAL A 78 2.45 4.00 11.01
N ARG A 79 1.84 2.82 10.83
CA ARG A 79 0.88 2.26 11.79
C ARG A 79 1.53 1.99 13.15
N GLN A 80 2.73 1.41 13.17
CA GLN A 80 3.49 1.15 14.40
C GLN A 80 3.83 2.47 15.12
N LEU A 81 4.19 3.50 14.35
CA LEU A 81 4.47 4.84 14.87
C LEU A 81 3.21 5.50 15.45
N CYS A 82 2.04 5.35 14.81
CA CYS A 82 0.76 5.80 15.36
C CYS A 82 0.42 5.07 16.67
N LEU A 83 0.68 3.77 16.78
CA LEU A 83 0.47 3.01 18.02
C LEU A 83 1.42 3.47 19.13
N ALA A 84 2.68 3.77 18.81
CA ALA A 84 3.66 4.25 19.79
C ALA A 84 3.36 5.67 20.30
N LEU A 85 2.66 6.48 19.51
CA LEU A 85 2.26 7.86 19.85
C LEU A 85 0.87 7.95 20.53
N ARG A 86 0.14 6.85 20.62
CA ARG A 86 -1.19 6.77 21.23
C ARG A 86 -1.09 6.62 22.74
#